data_AF-E9KV36-F1
#
_entry.id   AF-E9KV36-F1
#
_cell.length_a   1.000
_cell.length_b   1.000
_cell.length_c   1.000
_cell.angle_alpha   90.00
_cell.angle_beta   90.00
_cell.angle_gamma   90.00
#
_symmetry.space_group_name_H-M   'P 1'
#
loop_
_entity.id
_entity.type
_entity.pdbx_description
1 polymer ?
#
loop_
_entity_poly.entity_id
_entity_poly.type
_entity_poly.pdbx_seq_one_letter_code
_entity_poly.pdbx_strand_id
1 'polypeptide(L)'
;MVHRAVHPLDAHAHERYYEPLLKRFHFYCLEGRTPITSVSLCLFALDVSTRLIWAYALPSQVEMVWGTRIPRAWIPLEMHSHVRARYPKAKFYQFDPIGFVDSEGKVVLYPWALEQHAQRPQDFLVYEPQQGDWEQVASQTGPGHSPYRAM
;
A
#
# COMPACT_ATOMS: atom_id res chain seq x y z
N MET A 1 -7.94 8.76 -8.72
CA MET A 1 -8.54 9.55 -7.62
C MET A 1 -7.52 9.69 -6.50
N VAL A 2 -7.53 10.81 -5.77
CA VAL A 2 -6.72 10.99 -4.56
C VAL A 2 -7.66 11.19 -3.37
N HIS A 3 -7.52 10.34 -2.36
CA HIS A 3 -8.25 10.49 -1.09
C HIS A 3 -7.30 11.06 -0.03
N ARG A 4 -7.78 12.02 0.76
CA ARG A 4 -6.99 12.70 1.79
C ARG A 4 -7.53 12.35 3.16
N ALA A 5 -6.64 12.17 4.13
CA ALA A 5 -6.95 12.01 5.55
C ALA A 5 -7.83 10.81 5.96
N VAL A 6 -8.38 10.06 4.99
CA VAL A 6 -9.30 8.94 5.21
C VAL A 6 -8.83 7.78 4.36
N HIS A 7 -8.69 6.61 4.99
CA HIS A 7 -8.37 5.38 4.29
C HIS A 7 -9.51 5.02 3.32
N PRO A 8 -9.29 4.94 1.99
CA PRO A 8 -10.37 4.88 1.01
C PRO A 8 -11.18 3.58 1.04
N LEU A 9 -10.66 2.53 1.69
CA LEU A 9 -11.30 1.22 1.79
C LEU A 9 -11.83 0.91 3.19
N ASP A 10 -11.83 1.87 4.13
CA ASP A 10 -12.42 1.63 5.45
C ASP A 10 -13.90 2.04 5.47
N ALA A 11 -14.79 1.05 5.43
CA ALA A 11 -16.24 1.24 5.55
C ALA A 11 -16.67 1.78 6.93
N HIS A 12 -15.79 1.71 7.95
CA HIS A 12 -15.99 2.21 9.31
C HIS A 12 -15.06 3.39 9.65
N ALA A 13 -14.62 4.16 8.64
CA ALA A 13 -13.68 5.27 8.79
C ALA A 13 -14.00 6.27 9.92
N HIS A 14 -15.28 6.39 10.31
CA HIS A 14 -15.71 7.25 11.40
C HIS A 14 -15.44 6.71 12.81
N GLU A 15 -15.28 5.39 12.99
CA GLU A 15 -15.17 4.77 14.33
C GLU A 15 -13.80 4.14 14.62
N ARG A 16 -13.00 3.80 13.59
CA ARG A 16 -11.74 3.05 13.78
C ARG A 16 -10.45 3.83 13.55
N TYR A 17 -10.51 5.01 12.95
CA TYR A 17 -9.31 5.74 12.52
C TYR A 17 -9.45 7.27 12.61
N TYR A 18 -9.95 7.79 13.74
CA TYR A 18 -9.65 9.19 14.07
C TYR A 18 -8.20 9.29 14.57
N GLU A 19 -7.26 8.99 13.68
CA GLU A 19 -5.84 9.05 13.94
C GLU A 19 -5.29 10.33 13.31
N PRO A 20 -4.77 11.28 14.11
CA PRO A 20 -4.15 12.49 13.58
C PRO A 20 -3.07 12.21 12.52
N LEU A 21 -2.43 11.04 12.59
CA LEU A 21 -1.44 10.56 11.64
C LEU A 21 -1.99 10.40 10.21
N LEU A 22 -3.23 9.91 10.04
CA LEU A 22 -3.82 9.72 8.71
C LEU A 22 -3.97 11.02 7.93
N LYS A 23 -4.05 12.18 8.61
CA LYS A 23 -4.10 13.50 7.96
C LYS A 23 -2.86 13.79 7.10
N ARG A 24 -1.75 13.10 7.35
CA ARG A 24 -0.51 13.19 6.57
C ARG A 24 -0.54 12.36 5.30
N PHE A 25 -1.49 11.44 5.17
CA PHE A 25 -1.53 10.52 4.05
C PHE A 25 -2.40 11.02 2.90
N HIS A 26 -1.88 10.82 1.69
CA HIS A 26 -2.60 10.93 0.42
C HIS A 26 -2.66 9.55 -0.21
N PHE A 27 -3.87 9.02 -0.38
CA PHE A 27 -4.10 7.69 -0.94
C PHE A 27 -4.38 7.81 -2.42
N TYR A 28 -3.57 7.14 -3.24
CA TYR A 28 -3.67 7.15 -4.68
C TYR A 28 -4.38 5.90 -5.17
N CYS A 29 -5.41 6.10 -6.00
CA CYS A 29 -6.09 5.05 -6.76
C CYS A 29 -6.12 5.44 -8.25
N LEU A 30 -6.02 4.46 -9.14
CA LEU A 30 -6.35 4.63 -10.56
C LEU A 30 -7.69 3.99 -10.86
N GLU A 31 -8.47 4.66 -11.71
CA GLU A 31 -9.66 4.08 -12.31
C GLU A 31 -9.44 4.04 -13.82
N GLY A 32 -9.52 2.85 -14.39
CA GLY A 32 -9.53 2.63 -15.83
C GLY A 32 -10.91 2.14 -16.25
N ARG A 33 -11.40 2.63 -17.40
CA ARG A 33 -12.66 2.15 -17.98
C ARG A 33 -12.42 1.76 -19.42
N THR A 34 -12.96 0.60 -19.80
CA THR A 34 -13.09 0.14 -21.17
C THR A 34 -14.57 -0.17 -21.42
N PRO A 35 -15.00 -0.36 -22.69
CA PRO A 35 -16.37 -0.77 -22.98
C PRO A 35 -16.78 -2.10 -22.34
N ILE A 36 -15.81 -2.96 -21.99
CA ILE A 36 -16.04 -4.33 -21.51
C ILE A 36 -15.85 -4.41 -20.00
N THR A 37 -15.03 -3.54 -19.41
CA THR A 37 -14.64 -3.65 -18.00
C THR A 37 -14.18 -2.32 -17.42
N SER A 38 -14.36 -2.14 -16.12
CA SER A 38 -13.69 -1.10 -15.33
C SER A 38 -12.71 -1.71 -14.35
N VAL A 39 -11.56 -1.09 -14.16
CA VAL A 39 -10.57 -1.47 -13.16
C VAL A 39 -10.38 -0.33 -12.17
N SER A 40 -10.35 -0.66 -10.89
CA SER A 40 -9.88 0.22 -9.84
C SER A 40 -8.59 -0.38 -9.30
N LEU A 41 -7.51 0.39 -9.26
CA LEU A 41 -6.20 -0.03 -8.73
C LEU A 41 -5.83 0.86 -7.55
N CYS A 42 -5.74 0.28 -6.36
CA CYS A 42 -5.16 0.97 -5.21
C CYS A 42 -3.63 0.97 -5.39
N LEU A 43 -3.03 2.14 -5.53
CA LEU A 43 -1.61 2.26 -5.83
C LEU A 43 -0.77 2.29 -4.56
N PHE A 44 -0.77 3.42 -3.85
CA PHE A 44 0.02 3.63 -2.64
C PHE A 44 -0.56 4.76 -1.79
N ALA A 45 -0.16 4.78 -0.53
CA ALA A 45 -0.40 5.86 0.41
C ALA A 45 0.90 6.65 0.58
N LEU A 46 0.87 7.95 0.30
CA LEU A 46 1.99 8.88 0.43
C LEU A 46 1.86 9.67 1.73
N ASP A 47 2.87 9.59 2.60
CA ASP A 47 3.00 10.53 3.72
C ASP A 47 3.65 11.82 3.22
N VAL A 48 2.90 12.92 3.19
CA VAL A 48 3.38 14.20 2.65
C VAL A 48 4.51 14.83 3.47
N SER A 49 4.70 14.40 4.72
CA SER A 49 5.75 14.94 5.59
C SER A 49 7.09 14.23 5.42
N THR A 50 7.11 12.91 5.22
CA THR A 50 8.34 12.13 5.01
C THR A 50 8.63 11.86 3.53
N ARG A 51 7.62 12.02 2.67
CA ARG A 51 7.58 11.60 1.26
C ARG A 51 7.74 10.10 1.04
N LEU A 52 7.65 9.29 2.09
CA LEU A 52 7.65 7.84 1.98
C LEU A 52 6.29 7.35 1.44
N ILE A 53 6.30 6.21 0.76
CA ILE A 53 5.07 5.57 0.26
C ILE A 53 4.91 4.14 0.78
N TRP A 54 3.66 3.76 1.00
CA TRP A 54 3.26 2.44 1.50
C TRP A 54 2.25 1.80 0.57
N ALA A 55 2.28 0.47 0.48
CA ALA A 55 1.09 -0.27 0.12
C ALA A 55 0.08 -0.15 1.26
N TYR A 56 -1.19 0.09 0.94
CA TYR A 56 -2.27 0.22 1.93
C TYR A 56 -3.44 -0.73 1.66
N ALA A 57 -3.41 -1.43 0.53
CA ALA A 57 -4.49 -2.29 0.10
C ALA A 57 -3.97 -3.50 -0.65
N LEU A 58 -4.72 -4.60 -0.58
CA LEU A 58 -4.50 -5.80 -1.38
C LEU A 58 -5.78 -6.20 -2.10
N PRO A 59 -5.69 -6.81 -3.29
CA PRO A 59 -6.84 -7.38 -3.99
C PRO A 59 -7.50 -8.48 -3.14
N SER A 60 -8.81 -8.41 -2.95
CA SER A 60 -9.60 -9.46 -2.29
C SER A 60 -10.39 -10.32 -3.27
N GLN A 61 -10.64 -9.81 -4.48
CA GLN A 61 -11.31 -10.55 -5.56
C GLN A 61 -10.64 -10.21 -6.88
N VAL A 62 -10.51 -11.23 -7.73
CA VAL A 62 -9.91 -11.11 -9.06
C VAL A 62 -10.72 -11.87 -10.09
N GLU A 63 -10.85 -11.28 -11.26
CA GLU A 63 -11.51 -11.87 -12.43
C GLU A 63 -10.50 -12.08 -13.55
N MET A 64 -10.69 -13.11 -14.38
CA MET A 64 -9.91 -13.31 -15.60
C MET A 64 -10.63 -12.66 -16.79
N VAL A 65 -10.01 -11.66 -17.42
CA VAL A 65 -10.49 -11.00 -18.63
C VAL A 65 -9.44 -11.18 -19.72
N TRP A 66 -9.78 -11.90 -20.78
CA TRP A 66 -8.89 -12.19 -21.91
C TRP A 66 -7.50 -12.72 -21.48
N GLY A 67 -7.49 -13.68 -20.56
CA GLY A 67 -6.25 -14.28 -20.03
C GLY A 67 -5.49 -13.39 -19.04
N THR A 68 -5.95 -12.17 -18.78
CA THR A 68 -5.36 -11.25 -17.80
C THR A 68 -6.17 -11.28 -16.51
N ARG A 69 -5.49 -11.44 -15.37
CA ARG A 69 -6.14 -11.40 -14.05
C ARG A 69 -6.27 -9.94 -13.61
N ILE A 70 -7.49 -9.47 -13.35
CA ILE A 70 -7.82 -8.07 -13.03
C ILE A 70 -8.42 -7.97 -11.62
N PRO A 71 -7.82 -7.18 -10.71
CA PRO A 71 -8.41 -6.88 -9.41
C PRO A 71 -9.81 -6.26 -9.53
N ARG A 72 -10.77 -6.82 -8.79
CA ARG A 72 -12.18 -6.37 -8.74
C ARG A 72 -12.57 -5.74 -7.43
N ALA A 73 -12.01 -6.23 -6.34
CA ALA A 73 -12.24 -5.69 -5.02
C ALA A 73 -10.90 -5.58 -4.29
N TRP A 74 -10.84 -4.61 -3.39
CA TRP A 74 -9.67 -4.32 -2.57
C TRP A 74 -10.11 -4.26 -1.12
N ILE A 75 -9.22 -4.67 -0.22
CA ILE A 75 -9.40 -4.52 1.23
C ILE A 75 -8.16 -3.83 1.81
N PRO A 76 -8.28 -3.15 2.97
CA PRO A 76 -7.12 -2.64 3.68
C PRO A 76 -6.07 -3.73 3.88
N LEU A 77 -4.80 -3.38 3.71
CA LEU A 77 -3.67 -4.31 3.78
C LEU A 77 -3.72 -5.15 5.06
N GLU A 78 -3.87 -4.49 6.20
CA GLU A 78 -3.94 -5.12 7.52
C GLU A 78 -5.17 -6.01 7.75
N MET A 79 -6.20 -5.89 6.91
CA MET A 79 -7.39 -6.74 6.98
C MET A 79 -7.28 -7.99 6.12
N HIS A 80 -6.29 -8.07 5.23
CA HIS A 80 -6.09 -9.25 4.40
C HIS A 80 -5.69 -10.46 5.26
N SER A 81 -6.24 -11.65 4.96
CA SER A 81 -6.16 -12.82 5.85
C SER A 81 -4.73 -13.24 6.20
N HIS A 82 -3.83 -13.34 5.22
CA HIS A 82 -2.41 -13.68 5.47
C HIS A 82 -1.67 -12.60 6.27
N VAL A 83 -1.93 -11.32 6.01
CA VAL A 83 -1.33 -10.20 6.75
C VAL A 83 -1.82 -10.21 8.19
N ARG A 84 -3.14 -10.26 8.38
CA ARG A 84 -3.78 -10.23 9.71
C ARG A 84 -3.40 -11.42 10.58
N ALA A 85 -3.21 -12.60 9.98
CA ALA A 85 -2.78 -13.78 10.71
C ALA A 85 -1.37 -13.60 11.33
N ARG A 86 -0.49 -12.86 10.64
CA ARG A 86 0.89 -12.61 11.09
C ARG A 86 1.03 -11.33 11.91
N TYR A 87 0.25 -10.31 11.59
CA TYR A 87 0.33 -8.95 12.14
C TYR A 87 -1.06 -8.45 12.58
N PRO A 88 -1.70 -9.07 13.59
CA PRO A 88 -3.13 -8.88 13.88
C PRO A 88 -3.52 -7.48 14.35
N LYS A 89 -2.55 -6.64 14.72
CA LYS A 89 -2.76 -5.28 15.22
C LYS A 89 -2.04 -4.21 14.40
N ALA A 90 -1.20 -4.59 13.44
CA ALA A 90 -0.42 -3.64 12.68
C ALA A 90 -1.33 -2.88 11.71
N LYS A 91 -1.05 -1.58 11.53
CA LYS A 91 -1.63 -0.74 10.49
C LYS A 91 -0.72 -0.67 9.28
N PHE A 92 -1.27 -0.34 8.11
CA PHE A 92 -0.48 -0.29 6.86
C PHE A 92 0.81 0.54 6.98
N TYR A 93 0.75 1.69 7.68
CA TYR A 93 1.88 2.60 7.82
C TYR A 93 2.96 2.08 8.79
N GLN A 94 2.71 1.01 9.53
CA GLN A 94 3.68 0.40 10.46
C GLN A 94 4.56 -0.66 9.78
N PHE A 95 4.21 -1.07 8.57
CA PHE A 95 5.05 -1.89 7.71
C PHE A 95 6.10 -1.03 7.00
N ASP A 96 7.15 -1.68 6.51
CA ASP A 96 8.26 -1.02 5.86
C ASP A 96 7.80 -0.31 4.57
N PRO A 97 8.18 0.96 4.35
CA PRO A 97 7.77 1.70 3.16
C PRO A 97 8.35 1.05 1.90
N ILE A 98 7.57 1.03 0.83
CA ILE A 98 7.95 0.42 -0.45
C ILE A 98 8.80 1.36 -1.32
N GLY A 99 8.89 2.63 -0.95
CA GLY A 99 9.59 3.64 -1.70
C GLY A 99 9.38 5.04 -1.16
N PHE A 100 9.63 6.03 -2.02
CA PHE A 100 9.45 7.44 -1.73
C PHE A 100 9.09 8.25 -2.99
N VAL A 101 8.68 9.50 -2.78
CA VAL A 101 8.59 10.52 -3.82
C VAL A 101 9.79 11.45 -3.67
N ASP A 102 10.58 11.60 -4.74
CA ASP A 102 11.79 12.42 -4.73
C ASP A 102 11.51 13.93 -4.74
N SER A 103 12.56 14.74 -4.87
CA SER A 103 12.45 16.21 -4.94
C SER A 103 11.70 16.71 -6.18
N GLU A 104 11.70 15.94 -7.27
CA GLU A 104 11.07 16.26 -8.55
C GLU A 104 9.64 15.72 -8.66
N GLY A 105 9.18 14.99 -7.65
CA GLY A 105 7.84 14.41 -7.62
C GLY A 105 7.75 13.02 -8.28
N LYS A 106 8.89 12.40 -8.61
CA LYS A 106 8.92 11.05 -9.16
C LYS A 106 8.78 10.02 -8.06
N VAL A 107 7.97 8.99 -8.34
CA VAL A 107 7.85 7.81 -7.47
C VAL A 107 9.06 6.90 -7.70
N VAL A 108 9.77 6.59 -6.61
CA VAL A 108 10.94 5.70 -6.60
C VAL A 108 10.67 4.56 -5.63
N LEU A 109 10.75 3.32 -6.13
CA LEU A 109 10.60 2.11 -5.31
C LEU A 109 11.96 1.65 -4.81
N TYR A 110 12.01 1.14 -3.57
CA TYR A 110 13.23 0.51 -3.05
C TYR A 110 13.49 -0.83 -3.75
N PRO A 111 14.76 -1.26 -3.84
CA PRO A 111 15.13 -2.52 -4.49
C PRO A 111 14.37 -3.74 -3.95
N TRP A 112 14.21 -3.84 -2.63
CA TRP A 112 13.50 -4.97 -2.01
C TRP A 112 12.05 -5.11 -2.49
N ALA A 113 11.37 -3.98 -2.71
CA ALA A 113 9.98 -3.97 -3.15
C ALA A 113 9.89 -4.43 -4.61
N LEU A 114 10.82 -3.98 -5.46
CA LEU A 114 10.94 -4.43 -6.85
C LEU A 114 11.25 -5.93 -6.95
N GLU A 115 12.19 -6.42 -6.13
CA GLU A 115 12.58 -7.82 -6.08
C GLU A 115 11.42 -8.72 -5.66
N GLN A 116 10.64 -8.31 -4.64
CA GLN A 116 9.46 -9.06 -4.21
C GLN A 116 8.45 -9.21 -5.36
N HIS A 117 8.17 -8.14 -6.10
CA HIS A 117 7.28 -8.20 -7.25
C HIS A 117 7.82 -9.07 -8.40
N ALA A 118 9.13 -9.08 -8.62
CA ALA A 118 9.76 -9.86 -9.69
C ALA A 118 9.70 -11.38 -9.45
N GLN A 119 9.65 -11.83 -8.19
CA GLN A 119 9.67 -13.26 -7.87
C GLN A 119 8.41 -14.01 -8.27
N ARG A 120 7.26 -13.34 -8.42
CA ARG A 120 5.98 -13.96 -8.74
C ARG A 120 5.11 -13.06 -9.63
N PRO A 121 5.49 -12.85 -10.90
CA PRO A 121 4.87 -11.84 -11.78
C PRO A 121 3.39 -12.08 -12.13
N GLN A 122 2.84 -13.27 -11.82
CA GLN A 122 1.44 -13.63 -12.12
C GLN A 122 0.56 -13.75 -10.88
N ASP A 123 1.11 -13.50 -9.70
CA ASP A 123 0.39 -13.56 -8.44
C ASP A 123 0.28 -12.13 -7.86
N PHE A 124 -0.93 -11.71 -7.56
CA PHE A 124 -1.21 -10.36 -7.03
C PHE A 124 -1.34 -10.38 -5.51
N LEU A 125 -1.18 -11.56 -4.90
CA LEU A 125 -0.99 -11.74 -3.46
C LEU A 125 0.48 -11.59 -3.05
N VAL A 126 1.33 -11.05 -3.94
CA VAL A 126 2.80 -11.12 -3.82
C VAL A 126 3.39 -10.03 -2.95
N TYR A 127 2.63 -8.97 -2.69
CA TYR A 127 3.07 -8.02 -1.70
C TYR A 127 2.89 -8.62 -0.31
N GLU A 128 4.00 -9.05 0.27
CA GLU A 128 4.11 -9.48 1.66
C GLU A 128 4.66 -8.30 2.46
N PRO A 129 3.83 -7.65 3.30
CA PRO A 129 4.29 -6.51 4.05
C PRO A 129 5.38 -6.92 5.04
N GLN A 130 6.44 -6.13 5.10
CA GLN A 130 7.59 -6.42 5.94
C GLN A 130 7.59 -5.57 7.20
N GLN A 131 8.05 -6.16 8.29
CA GLN A 131 8.63 -5.46 9.43
C GLN A 131 10.03 -6.04 9.62
N GLY A 132 10.90 -5.84 8.62
CA GLY A 132 12.22 -6.45 8.58
C GLY A 132 13.15 -5.92 9.67
N ASP A 133 14.25 -6.62 9.94
CA ASP A 133 15.24 -6.22 10.94
C ASP A 133 16.15 -5.09 10.46
N TRP A 134 15.56 -4.04 9.89
CA TRP A 134 16.27 -2.81 9.55
C TRP A 134 16.69 -2.06 10.82
N GLU A 135 17.95 -1.66 10.91
CA GLU A 135 18.45 -0.80 11.99
C GLU A 135 18.05 0.66 11.79
N GLN A 136 18.01 1.11 10.53
CA GLN A 136 17.69 2.48 10.15
C GLN A 136 16.23 2.67 9.72
N VAL A 137 15.73 3.88 9.93
CA VAL A 137 14.45 4.35 9.36
C VAL A 137 14.61 4.51 7.85
N ALA A 138 13.61 4.07 7.08
CA ALA A 138 13.57 4.28 5.64
C ALA A 138 13.60 5.77 5.27
N SER A 139 14.29 6.11 4.18
CA SER A 139 14.38 7.47 3.68
C SER A 139 14.74 7.51 2.21
N GLN A 140 14.74 8.70 1.60
CA GLN A 140 15.12 8.87 0.20
C GLN A 140 16.54 8.35 -0.11
N THR A 141 17.41 8.17 0.90
CA THR A 141 18.77 7.64 0.72
C THR A 141 18.85 6.12 0.83
N GLY A 142 17.81 5.43 1.28
CA GLY A 142 17.84 3.97 1.38
C GLY A 142 16.64 3.32 2.08
N PRO A 143 16.47 2.00 1.89
CA PRO A 143 15.43 1.23 2.55
C PRO A 143 15.70 1.17 4.06
N GLY A 144 14.64 0.88 4.80
CA GLY A 144 14.67 0.80 6.25
C GLY A 144 13.30 0.53 6.82
N HIS A 145 13.20 0.64 8.14
CA HIS A 145 11.93 0.46 8.81
C HIS A 145 11.00 1.65 8.71
N SER A 146 9.70 1.41 8.88
CA SER A 146 8.75 2.51 9.05
C SER A 146 9.12 3.42 10.24
N PRO A 147 9.04 4.75 10.09
CA PRO A 147 9.11 5.68 11.23
C PRO A 147 7.96 5.48 12.25
N TYR A 148 6.93 4.68 11.91
CA TYR A 148 5.76 4.41 12.74
C TYR A 148 5.72 2.98 13.27
N ARG A 149 6.77 2.19 13.09
CA ARG A 149 6.81 0.77 13.46
C ARG A 149 6.39 0.51 14.92
N ALA A 150 6.73 1.40 15.84
CA ALA A 150 6.50 1.24 17.28
C ALA A 150 5.25 1.97 17.81
N MET A 151 4.39 2.51 16.94
CA MET A 151 3.16 3.23 17.34
C MET A 151 2.00 2.33 17.75
#